data_AF-A0A352CV59-F1
#
_entry.id   AF-A0A352CV59-F1
#
_cell.length_a   1.000
_cell.length_b   1.000
_cell.length_c   1.000
_cell.angle_alpha   90.00
_cell.angle_beta   90.00
_cell.angle_gamma   90.00
#
_symmetry.space_group_name_H-M   'P 1'
#
loop_
_entity.id
_entity.type
_entity.pdbx_description
1 polymer ?
#
loop_
_entity_poly.entity_id
_entity_poly.type
_entity_poly.pdbx_seq_one_letter_code
_entity_poly.pdbx_strand_id
1 'polypeptide(L)'
;MSDRKSDTIEQTWKFLRRKLRSILPYHLLFNLIMWGITIVRRYPLEDCLQRISCFFFLPVVGFNEGEWMLGVEWYIGYMLFVMLLVFPLLYRFFPFVTGYLAPVGSVCLYGYISITHHRVMNSSFRMIESFAGILLGITVYTCVKYLKSRKEELNGLVRFIIRIYPLISVVLSIGYMNTFLPTALQPLLILFLASGLVITFAQEGIVSRTGLLNCRPVYWMGRVSVSVYLIQNITRLTVKKLLNGQPVVLVFTAEFFVTILCGVIAYGIVQRITAQKNGQ
;
A
#
# COMPACT_ATOMS: atom_id res chain seq x y z
N MET A 1 -26.50 18.37 -17.81
CA MET A 1 -26.05 16.96 -17.62
C MET A 1 -24.72 16.63 -18.33
N SER A 2 -24.38 17.33 -19.42
CA SER A 2 -23.06 17.28 -20.09
C SER A 2 -21.92 17.79 -19.18
N ASP A 3 -22.11 18.94 -18.52
CA ASP A 3 -21.04 19.59 -17.72
C ASP A 3 -20.56 18.79 -16.51
N ARG A 4 -21.45 17.97 -15.92
CA ARG A 4 -21.08 17.13 -14.76
C ARG A 4 -20.24 15.92 -15.19
N LYS A 5 -20.32 15.50 -16.46
CA LYS A 5 -19.50 14.40 -17.01
C LYS A 5 -18.09 14.88 -17.35
N SER A 6 -17.94 16.04 -17.98
CA SER A 6 -16.62 16.62 -18.30
C SER A 6 -15.83 16.93 -17.03
N ASP A 7 -16.48 17.50 -16.01
CA ASP A 7 -15.86 17.77 -14.70
C ASP A 7 -15.37 16.48 -14.02
N THR A 8 -16.15 15.38 -14.08
CA THR A 8 -15.73 14.10 -13.47
C THR A 8 -14.44 13.56 -14.09
N ILE A 9 -14.29 13.62 -15.42
CA ILE A 9 -13.09 13.16 -16.13
C ILE A 9 -11.89 14.02 -15.75
N GLU A 10 -12.06 15.35 -15.76
CA GLU A 10 -11.00 16.29 -15.42
C GLU A 10 -10.51 16.09 -13.98
N GLN A 11 -11.42 15.99 -13.01
CA GLN A 11 -11.06 15.75 -11.60
C GLN A 11 -10.35 14.41 -11.42
N THR A 12 -10.78 13.37 -12.14
CA THR A 12 -10.15 12.04 -12.09
C THR A 12 -8.72 12.10 -12.60
N TRP A 13 -8.51 12.73 -13.75
CA TRP A 13 -7.17 12.91 -14.30
C TRP A 13 -6.30 13.77 -13.38
N LYS A 14 -6.82 14.87 -12.86
CA LYS A 14 -6.10 15.74 -11.92
C LYS A 14 -5.67 14.98 -10.66
N PHE A 15 -6.54 14.14 -10.11
CA PHE A 15 -6.25 13.28 -8.97
C PHE A 15 -5.14 12.27 -9.29
N LEU A 16 -5.28 11.52 -10.39
CA LEU A 16 -4.33 10.49 -10.79
C LEU A 16 -2.98 11.08 -11.16
N ARG A 17 -2.93 12.19 -11.90
CA ARG A 17 -1.69 12.87 -12.27
C ARG A 17 -0.89 13.26 -11.03
N ARG A 18 -1.55 13.75 -9.98
CA ARG A 18 -0.89 14.09 -8.71
C ARG A 18 -0.29 12.85 -8.04
N LYS A 19 -1.02 11.71 -8.03
CA LYS A 19 -0.54 10.44 -7.47
C LYS A 19 0.63 9.89 -8.29
N LEU A 20 0.48 9.82 -9.60
CA LEU A 20 1.49 9.33 -10.52
C LEU A 20 2.76 10.19 -10.45
N ARG A 21 2.66 11.52 -10.46
CA ARG A 21 3.83 12.42 -10.34
C ARG A 21 4.64 12.18 -9.08
N SER A 22 4.01 11.79 -7.98
CA SER A 22 4.71 11.51 -6.72
C SER A 22 5.47 10.18 -6.74
N ILE A 23 5.02 9.20 -7.53
CA ILE A 23 5.55 7.83 -7.54
C ILE A 23 6.51 7.60 -8.71
N LEU A 24 6.22 8.22 -9.86
CA LEU A 24 6.89 8.03 -11.14
C LEU A 24 8.42 8.18 -11.05
N PRO A 25 9.00 9.19 -10.35
CA PRO A 25 10.46 9.30 -10.27
C PRO A 25 11.13 8.09 -9.62
N TYR A 26 10.52 7.55 -8.56
CA TYR A 26 11.01 6.35 -7.88
C TYR A 26 10.81 5.11 -8.75
N HIS A 27 9.62 4.97 -9.32
CA HIS A 27 9.26 3.89 -10.24
C HIS A 27 10.28 3.75 -11.38
N LEU A 28 10.56 4.84 -12.09
CA LEU A 28 11.49 4.85 -13.21
C LEU A 28 12.90 4.54 -12.76
N LEU A 29 13.38 5.13 -11.66
CA LEU A 29 14.72 4.88 -11.14
C LEU A 29 14.94 3.39 -10.86
N PHE A 30 14.04 2.74 -10.12
CA PHE A 30 14.22 1.35 -9.74
C PHE A 30 13.99 0.37 -10.89
N ASN A 31 13.05 0.65 -11.80
CA ASN A 31 12.89 -0.16 -13.02
C ASN A 31 14.11 -0.03 -13.93
N LEU A 32 14.72 1.15 -14.07
CA LEU A 32 15.98 1.29 -14.83
C LEU A 32 17.12 0.49 -14.21
N ILE A 33 17.27 0.52 -12.88
CA ILE A 33 18.28 -0.27 -12.17
C ILE A 33 18.07 -1.77 -12.43
N MET A 34 16.84 -2.26 -12.28
CA MET A 34 16.54 -3.68 -12.49
C MET A 34 16.70 -4.10 -13.95
N TRP A 35 16.31 -3.24 -14.89
CA TRP A 35 16.51 -3.50 -16.32
C TRP A 35 18.00 -3.56 -16.67
N GLY A 36 18.82 -2.68 -16.09
CA GLY A 36 20.28 -2.76 -16.18
C GLY A 36 20.84 -4.07 -15.62
N ILE A 37 20.34 -4.53 -14.47
CA ILE A 37 20.71 -5.83 -13.89
C ILE A 37 20.34 -6.99 -14.83
N THR A 38 19.18 -6.95 -15.49
CA THR A 38 18.79 -8.00 -16.44
C THR A 38 19.72 -8.08 -17.65
N ILE A 39 20.19 -6.93 -18.15
CA ILE A 39 21.18 -6.87 -19.25
C ILE A 39 22.52 -7.46 -18.80
N VAL A 40 23.02 -7.05 -17.63
CA VAL A 40 24.30 -7.55 -17.08
C VAL A 40 24.25 -9.06 -16.83
N ARG A 41 23.10 -9.58 -16.41
CA ARG A 41 22.88 -11.02 -16.22
C ARG A 41 22.62 -11.81 -17.50
N ARG A 42 22.62 -11.14 -18.66
CA ARG A 42 22.43 -11.75 -19.99
C ARG A 42 21.13 -12.54 -20.11
N TYR A 43 20.04 -11.98 -19.58
CA TYR A 43 18.71 -12.54 -19.85
C TYR A 43 18.40 -12.51 -21.36
N PRO A 44 17.55 -13.43 -21.87
CA PRO A 44 17.08 -13.40 -23.25
C PRO A 44 16.56 -12.03 -23.67
N LEU A 45 16.71 -11.69 -24.96
CA LEU A 45 16.21 -10.43 -25.51
C LEU A 45 14.68 -10.33 -25.34
N GLU A 46 13.98 -11.46 -25.51
CA GLU A 46 12.54 -11.55 -25.31
C GLU A 46 12.13 -11.10 -23.91
N ASP A 47 12.76 -11.64 -22.86
CA ASP A 47 12.52 -11.23 -21.47
C ASP A 47 12.80 -9.74 -21.26
N CYS A 48 13.87 -9.22 -21.88
CA CYS A 48 14.22 -7.80 -21.78
C CYS A 48 13.16 -6.89 -22.43
N LEU A 49 12.57 -7.33 -23.55
CA LEU A 49 11.51 -6.61 -24.27
C LEU A 49 10.17 -6.69 -23.54
N GLN A 50 9.76 -7.88 -23.08
CA GLN A 50 8.52 -8.05 -22.31
C GLN A 50 8.52 -7.18 -21.05
N ARG A 51 9.68 -7.03 -20.42
CA ARG A 51 9.91 -6.18 -19.24
C ARG A 51 9.75 -4.67 -19.50
N ILE A 52 9.80 -4.20 -20.75
CA ILE A 52 9.53 -2.79 -21.08
C ILE A 52 8.11 -2.38 -20.65
N SER A 53 7.17 -3.33 -20.69
CA SER A 53 5.79 -3.10 -20.24
C SER A 53 5.68 -2.64 -18.78
N CYS A 54 6.65 -3.02 -17.91
CA CYS A 54 6.70 -2.61 -16.51
C CYS A 54 6.85 -1.09 -16.34
N PHE A 55 7.58 -0.41 -17.24
CA PHE A 55 7.74 1.05 -17.18
C PHE A 55 6.41 1.79 -17.29
N PHE A 56 5.42 1.18 -17.95
CA PHE A 56 4.09 1.75 -18.19
C PHE A 56 3.00 1.20 -17.28
N PHE A 57 3.35 0.42 -16.23
CA PHE A 57 2.39 -0.27 -15.35
C PHE A 57 1.45 -1.25 -16.07
N LEU A 58 1.76 -1.67 -17.30
CA LEU A 58 0.92 -2.57 -18.10
C LEU A 58 0.75 -3.99 -17.54
N PRO A 59 1.63 -4.55 -16.67
CA PRO A 59 1.36 -5.85 -16.06
C PRO A 59 0.07 -5.89 -15.24
N VAL A 60 -0.50 -4.74 -14.87
CA VAL A 60 -1.81 -4.65 -14.19
C VAL A 60 -2.97 -5.18 -15.04
N VAL A 61 -2.86 -5.13 -16.37
CA VAL A 61 -3.85 -5.61 -17.33
C VAL A 61 -3.41 -6.90 -18.06
N GLY A 62 -2.38 -7.59 -17.55
CA GLY A 62 -1.96 -8.92 -18.03
C GLY A 62 -0.78 -8.94 -19.00
N PHE A 63 -0.17 -7.79 -19.33
CA PHE A 63 1.09 -7.77 -20.08
C PHE A 63 2.21 -8.41 -19.25
N ASN A 64 3.20 -9.02 -19.91
CA ASN A 64 4.31 -9.72 -19.23
C ASN A 64 3.78 -10.76 -18.21
N GLU A 65 2.66 -11.43 -18.53
CA GLU A 65 1.99 -12.41 -17.67
C GLU A 65 1.62 -11.88 -16.26
N GLY A 66 1.54 -10.57 -16.10
CA GLY A 66 1.32 -9.92 -14.81
C GLY A 66 2.56 -9.92 -13.90
N GLU A 67 3.73 -10.30 -14.41
CA GLU A 67 4.99 -10.21 -13.71
C GLU A 67 5.51 -8.77 -13.66
N TRP A 68 6.01 -8.38 -12.48
CA TRP A 68 6.57 -7.06 -12.24
C TRP A 68 8.07 -7.17 -12.07
N MET A 69 8.82 -6.27 -12.71
CA MET A 69 10.28 -6.25 -12.64
C MET A 69 10.81 -6.14 -11.20
N LEU A 70 10.19 -5.29 -10.37
CA LEU A 70 10.57 -5.13 -8.96
C LEU A 70 9.88 -6.12 -8.03
N GLY A 71 8.91 -6.91 -8.51
CA GLY A 71 8.18 -7.93 -7.75
C GLY A 71 7.28 -7.45 -6.60
N VAL A 72 7.51 -6.26 -6.02
CA VAL A 72 6.64 -5.62 -4.99
C VAL A 72 5.81 -4.48 -5.57
N GLU A 73 6.26 -3.93 -6.70
CA GLU A 73 5.63 -2.79 -7.36
C GLU A 73 4.21 -3.08 -7.86
N TRP A 74 3.83 -4.36 -8.00
CA TRP A 74 2.47 -4.76 -8.34
C TRP A 74 1.43 -4.04 -7.49
N TYR A 75 1.67 -3.92 -6.18
CA TYR A 75 0.72 -3.27 -5.27
C TYR A 75 0.44 -1.83 -5.70
N ILE A 76 1.48 -1.10 -6.12
CA ILE A 76 1.35 0.28 -6.59
C ILE A 76 0.58 0.32 -7.91
N GLY A 77 0.92 -0.56 -8.86
CA GLY A 77 0.24 -0.65 -10.16
C GLY A 77 -1.26 -0.93 -10.01
N TYR A 78 -1.61 -1.99 -9.29
CA TYR A 78 -3.01 -2.34 -9.02
C TYR A 78 -3.73 -1.27 -8.21
N MET A 79 -3.08 -0.64 -7.21
CA MET A 79 -3.66 0.47 -6.46
C MET A 79 -4.02 1.65 -7.39
N LEU A 80 -3.10 2.07 -8.27
CA LEU A 80 -3.34 3.19 -9.20
C LEU A 80 -4.46 2.85 -10.19
N PHE A 81 -4.51 1.62 -10.69
CA PHE A 81 -5.55 1.16 -11.60
C PHE A 81 -6.92 1.10 -10.91
N VAL A 82 -7.00 0.55 -9.70
CA VAL A 82 -8.24 0.54 -8.90
C VAL A 82 -8.68 1.97 -8.60
N MET A 83 -7.76 2.87 -8.25
CA MET A 83 -8.11 4.29 -8.05
C MET A 83 -8.68 4.93 -9.32
N LEU A 84 -8.15 4.61 -10.50
CA LEU A 84 -8.69 5.10 -11.78
C LEU A 84 -10.14 4.68 -11.99
N LEU A 85 -10.54 3.48 -11.55
CA LEU A 85 -11.90 2.98 -11.69
C LEU A 85 -12.83 3.44 -10.56
N VAL A 86 -12.35 3.43 -9.32
CA VAL A 86 -13.16 3.73 -8.13
C VAL A 86 -13.35 5.23 -7.93
N PHE A 87 -12.34 6.05 -8.22
CA PHE A 87 -12.42 7.51 -8.01
C PHE A 87 -13.58 8.20 -8.76
N PRO A 88 -13.82 7.98 -10.08
CA PRO A 88 -14.94 8.62 -10.76
C PRO A 88 -16.30 8.19 -10.20
N LEU A 89 -16.43 6.93 -9.76
CA LEU A 89 -17.63 6.43 -9.08
C LEU A 89 -17.82 7.12 -7.72
N LEU A 90 -16.75 7.23 -6.93
CA LEU A 90 -16.76 7.91 -5.64
C LEU A 90 -17.09 9.39 -5.78
N TYR A 91 -16.55 10.07 -6.80
CA TYR A 91 -16.81 11.48 -7.05
C TYR A 91 -18.28 11.73 -7.41
N ARG A 92 -18.85 10.87 -8.27
CA ARG A 92 -20.23 11.05 -8.77
C ARG A 92 -21.31 10.55 -7.83
N PHE A 93 -21.07 9.45 -7.13
CA PHE A 93 -22.05 8.75 -6.31
C PHE A 93 -21.59 8.63 -4.85
N PHE A 94 -20.98 9.71 -4.33
CA PHE A 94 -20.31 9.70 -3.03
C PHE A 94 -21.11 9.03 -1.90
N PRO A 95 -22.39 9.41 -1.60
CA PRO A 95 -23.11 8.83 -0.47
C PRO A 95 -23.36 7.32 -0.63
N PHE A 96 -23.67 6.88 -1.85
CA PHE A 96 -23.88 5.46 -2.16
C PHE A 96 -22.57 4.67 -2.03
N VAL A 97 -21.47 5.20 -2.56
CA VAL A 97 -20.17 4.53 -2.51
C VAL A 97 -19.67 4.41 -1.08
N THR A 98 -19.71 5.49 -0.30
CA THR A 98 -19.21 5.49 1.08
C THR A 98 -20.12 4.77 2.07
N GLY A 99 -21.44 4.85 1.88
CA GLY A 99 -22.42 4.31 2.82
C GLY A 99 -22.76 2.84 2.59
N TYR A 100 -22.63 2.35 1.35
CA TYR A 100 -23.09 1.01 0.98
C TYR A 100 -22.04 0.22 0.20
N LEU A 101 -21.63 0.70 -0.98
CA LEU A 101 -20.77 -0.08 -1.88
C LEU A 101 -19.42 -0.44 -1.27
N ALA A 102 -18.76 0.52 -0.62
CA ALA A 102 -17.42 0.29 -0.05
C ALA A 102 -17.45 -0.63 1.19
N PRO A 103 -18.33 -0.42 2.19
CA PRO A 103 -18.44 -1.33 3.32
C PRO A 103 -18.80 -2.76 2.90
N VAL A 104 -19.88 -2.92 2.13
CA VAL A 104 -20.37 -4.23 1.70
C VAL A 104 -19.36 -4.88 0.75
N GLY A 105 -18.90 -4.14 -0.27
CA GLY A 105 -17.95 -4.64 -1.25
C GLY A 105 -16.63 -5.10 -0.62
N SER A 106 -16.07 -4.34 0.33
CA SER A 106 -14.83 -4.76 1.00
C SER A 106 -14.97 -6.09 1.75
N VAL A 107 -16.05 -6.28 2.52
CA VAL A 107 -16.32 -7.53 3.25
C VAL A 107 -16.57 -8.69 2.29
N CYS A 108 -17.39 -8.49 1.26
CA CYS A 108 -17.69 -9.52 0.27
C CYS A 108 -16.44 -9.96 -0.50
N LEU A 109 -15.58 -9.02 -0.92
CA LEU A 109 -14.36 -9.35 -1.66
C LEU A 109 -13.33 -10.06 -0.78
N TYR A 110 -13.14 -9.63 0.48
CA TYR A 110 -12.27 -10.35 1.41
C TYR A 110 -12.81 -11.74 1.76
N GLY A 111 -14.12 -11.89 1.92
CA GLY A 111 -14.78 -13.19 2.09
C GLY A 111 -14.59 -14.09 0.88
N TYR A 112 -14.78 -13.56 -0.33
CA TYR A 112 -14.57 -14.27 -1.58
C TYR A 112 -13.14 -14.80 -1.70
N ILE A 113 -12.13 -13.92 -1.51
CA ILE A 113 -10.72 -14.31 -1.57
C ILE A 113 -10.41 -15.41 -0.53
N SER A 114 -10.97 -15.30 0.68
CA SER A 114 -10.80 -16.30 1.74
C SER A 114 -11.33 -17.67 1.34
N ILE A 115 -12.50 -17.71 0.70
CA ILE A 115 -13.13 -18.95 0.26
C ILE A 115 -12.36 -19.58 -0.90
N THR A 116 -11.97 -18.78 -1.90
CA THR A 116 -11.35 -19.32 -3.12
C THR A 116 -9.87 -19.64 -2.99
N HIS A 117 -9.14 -18.93 -2.14
CA HIS A 117 -7.68 -19.08 -2.02
C HIS A 117 -7.21 -19.56 -0.66
N HIS A 118 -8.13 -19.72 0.30
CA HIS A 118 -7.82 -20.03 1.69
C HIS A 118 -6.81 -19.06 2.31
N ARG A 119 -6.61 -17.85 1.75
CA ARG A 119 -5.73 -16.80 2.27
C ARG A 119 -6.10 -15.49 1.62
N VAL A 120 -6.02 -14.40 2.38
CA VAL A 120 -6.29 -13.05 1.89
C VAL A 120 -5.04 -12.41 1.30
N MET A 121 -3.89 -12.63 1.92
CA MET A 121 -2.61 -12.05 1.50
C MET A 121 -1.89 -12.97 0.54
N ASN A 122 -1.21 -12.40 -0.46
CA ASN A 122 -0.44 -13.13 -1.47
C ASN A 122 -1.31 -14.12 -2.29
N SER A 123 -2.56 -13.71 -2.57
CA SER A 123 -3.43 -14.44 -3.49
C SER A 123 -2.96 -14.21 -4.94
N SER A 124 -3.28 -15.15 -5.83
CA SER A 124 -3.06 -14.96 -7.27
C SER A 124 -3.94 -13.84 -7.86
N PHE A 125 -4.92 -13.34 -7.08
CA PHE A 125 -5.90 -12.34 -7.48
C PHE A 125 -5.63 -10.96 -6.88
N ARG A 126 -4.41 -10.46 -7.11
CA ARG A 126 -3.90 -9.16 -6.64
C ARG A 126 -4.82 -7.98 -6.98
N MET A 127 -5.54 -8.05 -8.10
CA MET A 127 -6.52 -7.02 -8.49
C MET A 127 -7.69 -6.97 -7.52
N ILE A 128 -8.30 -8.12 -7.19
CA ILE A 128 -9.44 -8.22 -6.27
C ILE A 128 -9.01 -7.77 -4.87
N GLU A 129 -7.82 -8.18 -4.43
CA GLU A 129 -7.22 -7.74 -3.16
C GLU A 129 -7.09 -6.21 -3.11
N SER A 130 -6.64 -5.59 -4.20
CA SER A 130 -6.51 -4.14 -4.31
C SER A 130 -7.86 -3.43 -4.29
N PHE A 131 -8.89 -3.97 -4.96
CA PHE A 131 -10.27 -3.47 -4.84
C PHE A 131 -10.78 -3.55 -3.41
N ALA A 132 -10.65 -4.71 -2.76
CA ALA A 132 -11.07 -4.93 -1.38
C ALA A 132 -10.39 -3.92 -0.43
N GLY A 133 -9.07 -3.72 -0.58
CA GLY A 133 -8.30 -2.78 0.22
C GLY A 133 -8.68 -1.31 0.02
N ILE A 134 -8.90 -0.87 -1.23
CA ILE A 134 -9.34 0.51 -1.49
C ILE A 134 -10.75 0.76 -0.94
N LEU A 135 -11.68 -0.17 -1.16
CA LEU A 135 -13.04 -0.07 -0.61
C LEU A 135 -13.00 -0.08 0.92
N LEU A 136 -12.18 -0.93 1.55
CA LEU A 136 -11.98 -0.92 2.99
C LEU A 136 -11.42 0.43 3.48
N GLY A 137 -10.48 1.03 2.74
CA GLY A 137 -9.97 2.37 3.04
C GLY A 137 -11.04 3.46 3.00
N ILE A 138 -11.96 3.40 2.03
CA ILE A 138 -13.12 4.31 1.94
C ILE A 138 -14.07 4.09 3.12
N THR A 139 -14.31 2.84 3.51
CA THR A 139 -15.09 2.48 4.70
C THR A 139 -14.47 3.04 5.96
N VAL A 140 -13.15 2.85 6.15
CA VAL A 140 -12.40 3.40 7.28
C VAL A 140 -12.53 4.92 7.32
N TYR A 141 -12.35 5.61 6.20
CA TYR A 141 -12.54 7.06 6.12
C TYR A 141 -13.94 7.51 6.58
N THR A 142 -14.97 6.78 6.15
CA THR A 142 -16.37 7.08 6.49
C THR A 142 -16.63 6.87 7.97
N CYS A 143 -16.16 5.74 8.52
CA CYS A 143 -16.25 5.43 9.94
C CYS A 143 -15.47 6.43 10.81
N VAL A 144 -14.31 6.93 10.36
CA VAL A 144 -13.56 7.99 11.05
C VAL A 144 -14.39 9.26 11.15
N LYS A 145 -15.03 9.69 10.05
CA LYS A 145 -15.88 10.88 10.05
C LYS A 145 -17.06 10.71 11.00
N TYR A 146 -17.70 9.54 10.97
CA TYR A 146 -18.80 9.21 11.86
C TYR A 146 -18.38 9.21 13.34
N LEU A 147 -17.30 8.52 13.68
CA LEU A 147 -16.77 8.46 15.05
C LEU A 147 -16.41 9.85 15.57
N LYS A 148 -15.76 10.70 14.76
CA LYS A 148 -15.45 12.08 15.14
C LYS A 148 -16.69 12.92 15.44
N SER A 149 -17.79 12.70 14.72
CA SER A 149 -19.06 13.43 14.93
C SER A 149 -19.84 12.99 16.17
N ARG A 150 -19.63 11.75 16.64
CA ARG A 150 -20.40 11.13 17.75
C ARG A 150 -19.58 10.90 19.01
N LYS A 151 -18.31 11.29 19.03
CA LYS A 151 -17.38 10.96 20.13
C LYS A 151 -17.80 11.50 21.50
N GLU A 152 -18.57 12.58 21.53
CA GLU A 152 -19.03 13.23 22.78
C GLU A 152 -20.23 12.49 23.41
N GLU A 153 -20.93 11.69 22.62
CA GLU A 153 -22.08 10.88 23.06
C GLU A 153 -21.64 9.54 23.69
N LEU A 154 -20.32 9.25 23.72
CA LEU A 154 -19.78 7.97 24.19
C LEU A 154 -19.60 7.93 25.71
N ASN A 155 -20.14 6.88 26.34
CA ASN A 155 -19.95 6.59 27.75
C ASN A 155 -18.46 6.38 28.12
N GLY A 156 -18.10 6.68 29.37
CA GLY A 156 -16.71 6.60 29.86
C GLY A 156 -16.04 5.24 29.67
N LEU A 157 -16.75 4.14 29.92
CA LEU A 157 -16.25 2.77 29.71
C LEU A 157 -16.00 2.46 28.23
N VAL A 158 -16.94 2.80 27.35
CA VAL A 158 -16.81 2.60 25.89
C VAL A 158 -15.62 3.39 25.36
N ARG A 159 -15.46 4.63 25.84
CA ARG A 159 -14.33 5.49 25.48
C ARG A 159 -13.00 4.92 25.95
N PHE A 160 -12.95 4.27 27.11
CA PHE A 160 -11.75 3.60 27.59
C PHE A 160 -11.37 2.40 26.71
N ILE A 161 -12.33 1.54 26.36
CA ILE A 161 -12.12 0.40 25.46
C ILE A 161 -11.60 0.86 24.10
N ILE A 162 -12.22 1.88 23.51
CA ILE A 162 -11.80 2.47 22.23
C ILE A 162 -10.34 2.93 22.30
N ARG A 163 -9.89 3.54 23.39
CA ARG A 163 -8.50 4.04 23.50
C ARG A 163 -7.45 2.95 23.39
N ILE A 164 -7.70 1.79 23.98
CA ILE A 164 -6.74 0.68 24.05
C ILE A 164 -6.84 -0.21 22.79
N TYR A 165 -8.01 -0.25 22.16
CA TYR A 165 -8.30 -1.14 21.04
C TYR A 165 -7.26 -1.13 19.89
N PRO A 166 -6.73 0.02 19.42
CA PRO A 166 -5.69 0.01 18.38
C PRO A 166 -4.47 -0.84 18.75
N LEU A 167 -4.00 -0.76 20.00
CA LEU A 167 -2.89 -1.58 20.48
C LEU A 167 -3.24 -3.06 20.47
N ILE A 168 -4.44 -3.41 20.94
CA ILE A 168 -4.95 -4.78 20.93
C ILE A 168 -4.99 -5.31 19.48
N SER A 169 -5.51 -4.53 18.53
CA SER A 169 -5.61 -4.95 17.12
C SER A 169 -4.24 -5.26 16.49
N VAL A 170 -3.22 -4.45 16.81
CA VAL A 170 -1.86 -4.65 16.33
C VAL A 170 -1.22 -5.87 17.01
N VAL A 171 -1.33 -6.00 18.33
CA VAL A 171 -0.79 -7.13 19.09
C VAL A 171 -1.41 -8.45 18.64
N LEU A 172 -2.73 -8.50 18.44
CA LEU A 172 -3.41 -9.69 17.91
C LEU A 172 -2.90 -10.08 16.52
N SER A 173 -2.66 -9.09 15.65
CA SER A 173 -2.16 -9.34 14.30
C SER A 173 -0.72 -9.85 14.30
N ILE A 174 0.15 -9.26 15.12
CA ILE A 174 1.53 -9.73 15.30
C ILE A 174 1.52 -11.13 15.93
N GLY A 175 0.69 -11.37 16.93
CA GLY A 175 0.53 -12.69 17.56
C GLY A 175 0.12 -13.73 16.52
N TYR A 176 -0.90 -13.44 15.71
CA TYR A 176 -1.33 -14.31 14.63
C TYR A 176 -0.21 -14.64 13.64
N MET A 177 0.58 -13.62 13.22
CA MET A 177 1.73 -13.83 12.31
C MET A 177 2.78 -14.80 12.85
N ASN A 178 2.82 -15.03 14.16
CA ASN A 178 3.76 -15.94 14.83
C ASN A 178 3.11 -17.27 15.25
N THR A 179 1.92 -17.59 14.72
CA THR A 179 1.19 -18.82 15.03
C THR A 179 0.92 -19.65 13.78
N PHE A 180 0.61 -20.92 13.96
CA PHE A 180 0.14 -21.83 12.90
C PHE A 180 -1.40 -21.83 12.77
N LEU A 181 -2.06 -20.74 13.19
CA LEU A 181 -3.51 -20.66 13.14
C LEU A 181 -4.04 -20.66 11.69
N PRO A 182 -5.27 -21.17 11.46
CA PRO A 182 -5.83 -21.22 10.13
C PRO A 182 -5.87 -19.86 9.44
N THR A 183 -5.55 -19.87 8.15
CA THR A 183 -5.60 -18.71 7.25
C THR A 183 -7.00 -18.17 7.01
N ALA A 184 -8.03 -18.96 7.33
CA ALA A 184 -9.44 -18.54 7.34
C ALA A 184 -9.73 -17.38 8.30
N LEU A 185 -8.86 -17.13 9.30
CA LEU A 185 -9.00 -16.01 10.23
C LEU A 185 -8.49 -14.67 9.66
N GLN A 186 -7.76 -14.69 8.55
CA GLN A 186 -7.15 -13.47 7.97
C GLN A 186 -8.15 -12.36 7.63
N PRO A 187 -9.34 -12.63 7.02
CA PRO A 187 -10.33 -11.58 6.77
C PRO A 187 -10.78 -10.87 8.04
N LEU A 188 -11.03 -11.64 9.10
CA LEU A 188 -11.46 -11.10 10.40
C LEU A 188 -10.37 -10.21 11.01
N LEU A 189 -9.11 -10.66 10.96
CA LEU A 189 -7.97 -9.87 11.45
C LEU A 189 -7.79 -8.57 10.67
N ILE A 190 -7.99 -8.60 9.35
CA ILE A 190 -7.95 -7.39 8.51
C ILE A 190 -9.05 -6.40 8.93
N LEU A 191 -10.27 -6.89 9.23
CA LEU A 191 -11.34 -6.03 9.74
C LEU A 191 -11.02 -5.45 11.12
N PHE A 192 -10.40 -6.22 12.02
CA PHE A 192 -9.93 -5.72 13.33
C PHE A 192 -8.80 -4.69 13.21
N LEU A 193 -7.86 -4.89 12.27
CA LEU A 193 -6.87 -3.87 11.95
C LEU A 193 -7.53 -2.61 11.40
N ALA A 194 -8.50 -2.76 10.50
CA ALA A 194 -9.21 -1.63 9.90
C ALA A 194 -9.99 -0.81 10.94
N SER A 195 -10.69 -1.46 11.88
CA SER A 195 -11.34 -0.75 13.01
C SER A 195 -10.31 -0.09 13.95
N GLY A 196 -9.15 -0.72 14.15
CA GLY A 196 -8.02 -0.09 14.87
C GLY A 196 -7.53 1.18 14.16
N LEU A 197 -7.46 1.16 12.83
CA LEU A 197 -7.13 2.33 12.00
C LEU A 197 -8.21 3.41 12.09
N VAL A 198 -9.50 3.05 12.14
CA VAL A 198 -10.60 4.02 12.34
C VAL A 198 -10.35 4.83 13.61
N ILE A 199 -10.06 4.16 14.73
CA ILE A 199 -9.83 4.83 16.01
C ILE A 199 -8.55 5.67 15.99
N THR A 200 -7.49 5.14 15.37
CA THR A 200 -6.20 5.84 15.24
C THR A 200 -6.35 7.13 14.42
N PHE A 201 -7.01 7.08 13.26
CA PHE A 201 -7.26 8.25 12.42
C PHE A 201 -8.33 9.20 13.00
N ALA A 202 -9.22 8.69 13.85
CA ALA A 202 -10.10 9.51 14.67
C ALA A 202 -9.35 10.29 15.76
N GLN A 203 -8.08 9.95 16.04
CA GLN A 203 -7.25 10.51 17.12
C GLN A 203 -7.79 10.17 18.53
N GLU A 204 -8.51 9.05 18.66
CA GLU A 204 -9.08 8.60 19.95
C GLU A 204 -8.27 7.47 20.61
N GLY A 205 -7.32 6.86 19.90
CA GLY A 205 -6.41 5.86 20.46
C GLY A 205 -5.40 6.47 21.43
N ILE A 206 -4.88 5.66 22.37
CA ILE A 206 -3.98 6.15 23.43
C ILE A 206 -2.69 6.76 22.86
N VAL A 207 -2.11 6.16 21.82
CA VAL A 207 -0.88 6.64 21.16
C VAL A 207 -1.16 7.79 20.20
N SER A 208 -2.26 7.74 19.46
CA SER A 208 -2.62 8.82 18.53
C SER A 208 -2.93 10.11 19.29
N ARG A 209 -3.64 10.01 20.43
CA ARG A 209 -4.08 11.16 21.21
C ARG A 209 -2.95 11.91 21.90
N THR A 210 -1.92 11.20 22.36
CA THR A 210 -0.75 11.82 23.00
C THR A 210 0.12 12.58 22.00
N GLY A 211 -0.07 12.38 20.70
CA GLY A 211 0.73 13.04 19.67
C GLY A 211 2.20 12.61 19.66
N LEU A 212 2.57 11.53 20.37
CA LEU A 212 3.95 11.03 20.45
C LEU A 212 4.56 10.75 19.06
N LEU A 213 3.71 10.35 18.11
CA LEU A 213 4.10 10.05 16.73
C LEU A 213 3.97 11.25 15.77
N ASN A 214 3.51 12.41 16.24
CA ASN A 214 3.37 13.63 15.43
C ASN A 214 4.68 14.44 15.39
N CYS A 215 5.80 13.78 15.11
CA CYS A 215 7.12 14.41 15.11
C CYS A 215 7.79 14.38 13.73
N ARG A 216 8.71 15.32 13.50
CA ARG A 216 9.42 15.47 12.21
C ARG A 216 10.07 14.15 11.72
N PRO A 217 10.72 13.34 12.57
CA PRO A 217 11.29 12.06 12.15
C PRO A 217 10.25 11.08 11.60
N VAL A 218 9.08 10.96 12.23
CA VAL A 218 8.01 10.06 11.76
C VAL A 218 7.49 10.49 10.40
N TYR A 219 7.25 11.79 10.19
CA TYR A 219 6.86 12.31 8.88
C TYR A 219 7.95 12.10 7.81
N TRP A 220 9.22 12.20 8.19
CA TRP A 220 10.34 11.91 7.30
C TRP A 220 10.39 10.43 6.92
N MET A 221 10.24 9.51 7.88
CA MET A 221 10.14 8.07 7.63
C MET A 221 8.98 7.76 6.67
N GLY A 222 7.83 8.44 6.84
CA GLY A 222 6.70 8.33 5.93
C GLY A 222 7.06 8.71 4.48
N ARG A 223 7.88 9.76 4.27
CA ARG A 223 8.33 10.16 2.92
C ARG A 223 9.34 9.19 2.32
N VAL A 224 10.21 8.61 3.14
CA VAL A 224 11.24 7.63 2.70
C VAL A 224 10.65 6.25 2.46
N SER A 225 9.50 5.92 3.05
CA SER A 225 8.90 4.59 2.98
C SER A 225 8.72 4.04 1.55
N VAL A 226 8.39 4.89 0.57
CA VAL A 226 8.19 4.47 -0.82
C VAL A 226 9.49 3.98 -1.47
N SER A 227 10.61 4.66 -1.23
CA SER A 227 11.90 4.25 -1.81
C SER A 227 12.41 2.97 -1.15
N VAL A 228 12.25 2.84 0.17
CA VAL A 228 12.53 1.62 0.93
C VAL A 228 11.69 0.45 0.41
N TYR A 229 10.38 0.68 0.22
CA TYR A 229 9.46 -0.32 -0.30
C TYR A 229 9.84 -0.81 -1.70
N LEU A 230 10.24 0.08 -2.60
CA LEU A 230 10.57 -0.29 -3.98
C LEU A 230 11.92 -1.01 -4.10
N ILE A 231 12.90 -0.68 -3.26
CA ILE A 231 14.23 -1.28 -3.35
C ILE A 231 14.34 -2.63 -2.62
N GLN A 232 13.42 -2.94 -1.70
CA GLN A 232 13.53 -4.09 -0.78
C GLN A 232 13.80 -5.43 -1.47
N ASN A 233 13.22 -5.68 -2.65
CA ASN A 233 13.45 -6.93 -3.36
C ASN A 233 14.86 -7.01 -3.97
N ILE A 234 15.39 -5.89 -4.45
CA ILE A 234 16.74 -5.82 -5.00
C ILE A 234 17.76 -6.12 -3.90
N THR A 235 17.61 -5.45 -2.75
CA THR A 235 18.50 -5.63 -1.60
C THR A 235 18.38 -7.03 -1.02
N ARG A 236 17.16 -7.55 -0.84
CA ARG A 236 16.91 -8.93 -0.37
C ARG A 236 17.60 -9.97 -1.24
N LEU A 237 17.42 -9.91 -2.56
CA LEU A 237 18.05 -10.88 -3.48
C LEU A 237 19.57 -10.77 -3.49
N THR A 238 20.09 -9.54 -3.37
CA THR A 238 21.53 -9.29 -3.35
C THR A 238 22.16 -9.80 -2.06
N VAL A 239 21.61 -9.45 -0.90
CA VAL A 239 22.12 -9.87 0.42
C VAL A 239 22.05 -11.40 0.57
N LYS A 240 20.94 -12.03 0.18
CA LYS A 240 20.81 -13.50 0.20
C LYS A 240 21.86 -14.20 -0.66
N LYS A 241 22.21 -13.62 -1.81
CA LYS A 241 23.25 -14.18 -2.69
C LYS A 241 24.65 -13.97 -2.11
N LEU A 242 24.94 -12.81 -1.52
CA LEU A 242 26.24 -12.47 -0.96
C LEU A 242 26.54 -13.22 0.36
N LEU A 243 25.52 -13.39 1.20
CA LEU A 243 25.64 -14.06 2.51
C LEU A 243 25.10 -15.50 2.48
N ASN A 244 25.18 -16.16 1.32
CA ASN A 244 24.70 -17.53 1.20
C ASN A 244 25.44 -18.46 2.17
N GLY A 245 24.71 -19.32 2.88
CA GLY A 245 25.26 -20.22 3.91
C GLY A 245 25.53 -19.61 5.28
N GLN A 246 25.24 -18.31 5.47
CA GLN A 246 25.38 -17.64 6.77
C GLN A 246 24.14 -17.82 7.66
N PRO A 247 24.25 -17.58 8.99
CA PRO A 247 23.12 -17.66 9.91
C PRO A 247 21.95 -16.75 9.50
N VAL A 248 20.71 -17.26 9.61
CA VAL A 248 19.49 -16.56 9.18
C VAL A 248 19.36 -15.16 9.83
N VAL A 249 19.72 -15.03 11.11
CA VAL A 249 19.68 -13.76 11.85
C VAL A 249 20.63 -12.72 11.25
N LEU A 250 21.82 -13.14 10.80
CA LEU A 250 22.78 -12.26 10.17
C LEU A 250 22.25 -11.78 8.80
N VAL A 251 21.73 -12.71 7.99
CA VAL A 251 21.16 -12.39 6.67
C VAL A 251 19.98 -11.42 6.81
N PHE A 252 19.08 -11.67 7.76
CA PHE A 252 17.92 -10.80 8.01
C PHE A 252 18.33 -9.40 8.49
N THR A 253 19.27 -9.33 9.44
CA THR A 253 19.78 -8.05 9.96
C THR A 253 20.47 -7.26 8.85
N ALA A 254 21.31 -7.91 8.04
CA ALA A 254 21.97 -7.28 6.90
C ALA A 254 20.94 -6.81 5.86
N GLU A 255 19.94 -7.62 5.52
CA GLU A 255 18.85 -7.26 4.61
C GLU A 255 18.13 -6.00 5.08
N PHE A 256 17.76 -5.94 6.36
CA PHE A 256 17.07 -4.79 6.95
C PHE A 256 17.89 -3.49 6.83
N PHE A 257 19.14 -3.50 7.29
CA PHE A 257 19.98 -2.30 7.27
C PHE A 257 20.35 -1.85 5.86
N VAL A 258 20.70 -2.79 4.97
CA VAL A 258 21.01 -2.48 3.57
C VAL A 258 19.78 -1.90 2.86
N THR A 259 18.59 -2.46 3.10
CA THR A 259 17.34 -1.95 2.51
C THR A 259 17.04 -0.53 2.95
N ILE A 260 17.17 -0.22 4.25
CA ILE A 260 16.99 1.13 4.77
C ILE A 260 18.03 2.09 4.18
N LEU A 261 19.31 1.71 4.21
CA LEU A 261 20.40 2.55 3.71
C LEU A 261 20.21 2.90 2.23
N CYS A 262 20.01 1.88 1.39
CA CYS A 262 19.81 2.10 -0.04
C CYS A 262 18.50 2.86 -0.32
N GLY A 263 17.43 2.61 0.44
CA GLY A 263 16.17 3.35 0.34
C GLY A 263 16.33 4.84 0.66
N VAL A 264 17.09 5.19 1.71
CA VAL A 264 17.40 6.58 2.08
C VAL A 264 18.27 7.27 1.01
N ILE A 265 19.28 6.57 0.48
CA ILE A 265 20.14 7.08 -0.60
C ILE A 265 19.30 7.37 -1.85
N ALA A 266 18.47 6.42 -2.27
CA ALA A 266 17.59 6.57 -3.42
C ALA A 266 16.60 7.73 -3.23
N TYR A 267 16.05 7.90 -2.02
CA TYR A 267 15.22 9.06 -1.68
C TYR A 267 15.98 10.38 -1.88
N GLY A 268 17.21 10.48 -1.38
CA GLY A 268 18.06 11.67 -1.56
C GLY A 268 18.33 11.99 -3.03
N ILE A 269 18.63 10.97 -3.85
CA ILE A 269 18.86 11.12 -5.29
C ILE A 269 17.62 11.67 -5.99
N VAL A 270 16.44 11.06 -5.76
CA VAL A 270 15.19 11.47 -6.39
C VAL A 270 14.80 12.90 -5.99
N GLN A 271 14.98 13.27 -4.71
CA GLN A 271 14.70 14.63 -4.24
C GLN A 271 15.59 15.67 -4.94
N ARG A 272 16.88 15.39 -5.12
CA ARG A 272 17.81 16.29 -5.83
C ARG A 272 17.42 16.47 -7.30
N ILE A 273 17.11 15.37 -8.00
CA ILE A 273 16.68 15.41 -9.41
C ILE A 273 15.38 16.19 -9.56
N THR A 274 14.44 16.00 -8.64
CA THR A 274 13.12 16.66 -8.70
C THR A 274 13.21 18.14 -8.31
N ALA A 275 14.08 18.51 -7.37
CA ALA A 275 14.31 19.89 -6.96
C ALA A 275 14.94 20.73 -8.08
N GLN A 276 15.93 20.18 -8.80
CA GLN A 276 16.53 20.85 -9.97
C GLN A 276 15.50 21.17 -11.07
N LYS A 277 14.48 20.32 -11.24
CA LYS A 277 13.39 20.52 -12.22
C LYS A 277 12.37 21.60 -11.85
N ASN A 278 12.27 21.98 -10.58
CA ASN A 278 11.30 22.99 -10.11
C ASN A 278 11.95 24.36 -9.82
N GLY A 279 13.28 24.45 -9.95
CA GLY A 279 14.05 25.70 -9.79
C GLY A 279 14.54 26.29 -11.13
N GLN A 280 13.99 25.80 -12.24
CA GLN A 280 14.02 26.39 -13.58
C GLN A 280 12.59 26.79 -13.95
#